data_AF-A0A151T563-F1
#
_entry.id   AF-A0A151T563-F1
#
_cell.length_a   1.000
_cell.length_b   1.000
_cell.length_c   1.000
_cell.angle_alpha   90.00
_cell.angle_beta   90.00
_cell.angle_gamma   90.00
#
_symmetry.space_group_name_H-M   'P 1'
#
loop_
_entity.id
_entity.type
_entity.pdbx_description
1 polymer ?
#
loop_
_entity_poly.entity_id
_entity_poly.type
_entity_poly.pdbx_seq_one_letter_code
_entity_poly.pdbx_strand_id
1 'polypeptide(L)' 'ALSQTEYNKFYSYSTIKEMWDAIRINHKGIEGMRLGKAITFQRHYELFSMKENKTIDDMFECFQTILNGLKSLRTEFSKA' A
#
# COMPACT_ATOMS: atom_id res chain seq x y z
N ALA A 1 14.83 10.79 -10.29
CA ALA A 1 14.57 11.87 -11.26
C ALA A 1 13.12 11.75 -11.71
N LEU A 2 12.41 12.87 -11.96
CA LEU A 2 11.05 12.83 -12.51
C LEU A 2 11.07 12.23 -13.92
N SER A 3 10.06 11.45 -14.26
CA SER A 3 9.88 10.96 -15.63
C SER A 3 9.54 12.12 -16.58
N GLN A 4 9.84 11.96 -17.87
CA GLN A 4 9.51 12.96 -18.90
C GLN A 4 8.01 13.33 -18.90
N THR A 5 7.14 12.35 -18.62
CA THR A 5 5.70 12.53 -18.53
C THR A 5 5.29 13.37 -17.31
N GLU A 6 5.93 13.17 -16.16
CA GLU A 6 5.69 13.99 -14.96
C GLU A 6 6.19 15.42 -15.16
N TYR A 7 7.34 15.59 -15.81
CA TYR A 7 7.88 16.90 -16.14
C TYR A 7 6.94 17.69 -17.07
N ASN A 8 6.44 17.05 -18.13
CA ASN A 8 5.50 17.66 -19.05
C ASN A 8 4.16 18.02 -18.38
N LYS A 9 3.70 17.21 -17.41
CA LYS A 9 2.51 17.55 -16.58
C LYS A 9 2.74 18.80 -15.74
N PHE A 10 3.92 18.97 -15.15
CA PHE A 10 4.23 20.18 -14.38
C PHE A 10 4.25 21.44 -15.26
N TYR A 11 4.75 21.32 -16.49
CA TYR A 11 4.76 22.41 -17.45
C TYR A 11 3.37 22.76 -18.03
N SER A 12 2.37 21.90 -17.80
CA SER A 12 0.98 22.13 -18.24
C SER A 12 0.14 22.97 -17.28
N TYR A 13 0.62 23.21 -16.05
CA TYR A 13 -0.06 24.09 -15.10
C TYR A 13 0.19 25.55 -15.45
N SER A 14 -0.87 26.36 -15.43
CA SER A 14 -0.80 27.77 -15.83
C SER A 14 -0.23 28.65 -14.73
N THR A 15 -0.31 28.20 -13.47
CA THR A 15 0.24 28.93 -12.32
C THR A 15 1.04 28.02 -11.38
N ILE A 16 2.00 28.62 -10.68
CA ILE A 16 2.75 27.97 -9.60
C ILE A 16 1.81 27.47 -8.49
N LYS A 17 0.69 28.18 -8.25
CA LYS A 17 -0.31 27.79 -7.27
C LYS A 17 -1.02 26.49 -7.63
N GLU A 18 -1.42 26.32 -8.89
CA GLU A 18 -2.04 25.08 -9.37
C GLU A 18 -1.09 23.89 -9.26
N MET A 19 0.18 24.08 -9.63
CA MET A 19 1.23 23.07 -9.47
C MET A 19 1.41 22.69 -7.99
N TRP A 20 1.49 23.68 -7.09
CA TRP A 20 1.65 23.44 -5.65
C TRP A 20 0.44 22.72 -5.04
N ASP A 21 -0.78 23.12 -5.42
CA ASP A 21 -2.01 22.49 -4.94
C ASP A 21 -2.11 21.04 -5.42
N ALA A 22 -1.70 20.74 -6.66
CA ALA A 22 -1.65 19.38 -7.20
C ALA A 22 -0.67 18.48 -6.42
N ILE A 23 0.54 18.98 -6.12
CA ILE A 23 1.54 18.25 -5.32
C ILE A 23 0.99 17.98 -3.91
N ARG A 24 0.39 18.98 -3.27
CA ARG A 24 -0.19 18.86 -1.92
C ARG A 24 -1.34 17.84 -1.88
N ILE A 25 -2.23 17.85 -2.87
CA ILE A 25 -3.33 16.89 -2.97
C ILE A 25 -2.77 15.47 -3.15
N ASN A 26 -1.79 15.27 -4.02
CA ASN A 26 -1.19 13.96 -4.23
C ASN A 26 -0.51 13.43 -2.96
N HIS A 27 0.23 14.28 -2.24
CA HIS A 27 0.85 13.91 -0.97
C HIS A 27 -0.20 13.51 0.09
N LYS A 28 -1.28 14.28 0.23
CA LYS A 28 -2.39 13.92 1.14
C LYS A 28 -3.09 12.62 0.73
N GLY A 29 -3.28 12.40 -0.57
CA GLY A 29 -3.82 11.15 -1.10
C GLY A 29 -2.93 9.94 -0.81
N ILE A 30 -1.61 10.10 -0.94
CA ILE A 30 -0.62 9.06 -0.61
C ILE A 30 -0.65 8.75 0.90
N GLU A 31 -0.67 9.76 1.76
CA GLU A 31 -0.77 9.56 3.21
C GLU A 31 -2.09 8.91 3.62
N GLY A 32 -3.22 9.31 3.01
CA GLY A 32 -4.51 8.66 3.21
C GLY A 32 -4.52 7.19 2.76
N MET A 33 -3.85 6.87 1.64
CA MET A 33 -3.71 5.51 1.15
C MET A 33 -2.85 4.65 2.08
N ARG A 34 -1.76 5.20 2.64
CA ARG A 34 -0.92 4.52 3.64
C ARG A 34 -1.70 4.25 4.92
N LEU A 35 -2.46 5.22 5.40
CA LEU A 35 -3.34 5.07 6.56
C LEU A 35 -4.43 4.03 6.30
N GLY A 36 -5.07 4.04 5.13
CA GLY A 36 -6.06 3.05 4.74
C GLY A 36 -5.51 1.62 4.71
N LYS A 37 -4.29 1.43 4.17
CA LYS A 37 -3.60 0.13 4.22
C LYS A 37 -3.30 -0.32 5.65
N ALA A 38 -2.83 0.59 6.52
CA ALA A 38 -2.58 0.28 7.93
C ALA A 38 -3.87 -0.14 8.66
N ILE A 39 -4.98 0.56 8.45
CA ILE A 39 -6.31 0.21 9.01
C ILE A 39 -6.78 -1.16 8.48
N THR A 40 -6.60 -1.44 7.19
CA THR A 40 -6.94 -2.74 6.62
C THR A 40 -6.10 -3.86 7.24
N PHE A 41 -4.79 -3.68 7.40
CA PHE A 41 -3.94 -4.67 8.07
C PHE A 41 -4.34 -4.86 9.54
N GLN A 42 -4.64 -3.77 10.25
CA GLN A 42 -5.14 -3.85 11.63
C GLN A 42 -6.45 -4.64 11.69
N ARG A 43 -7.40 -4.38 10.79
CA ARG A 43 -8.66 -5.15 10.72
C ARG A 43 -8.43 -6.62 10.39
N HIS A 44 -7.53 -6.91 9.45
CA HIS A 44 -7.14 -8.29 9.17
C HIS A 44 -6.55 -8.94 10.42
N TYR A 45 -5.65 -8.25 11.13
CA TYR A 45 -5.04 -8.74 12.36
C TYR A 45 -6.05 -8.93 13.50
N GLU A 46 -7.02 -8.02 13.68
CA GLU A 46 -8.11 -8.13 14.65
C GLU A 46 -9.05 -9.31 14.32
N LEU A 47 -9.38 -9.50 13.04
CA LEU A 47 -10.15 -10.67 12.59
C LEU A 47 -9.36 -11.98 12.68
N PHE A 48 -8.03 -11.90 12.63
CA PHE A 48 -7.12 -13.02 12.76
C PHE A 48 -6.83 -13.39 14.22
N SER A 49 -6.80 -12.38 15.09
CA SER A 49 -6.57 -12.52 16.52
C SER A 49 -7.80 -13.14 17.18
N MET A 50 -7.65 -14.41 17.52
CA MET A 50 -8.38 -15.14 18.56
C MET A 50 -9.78 -15.66 18.18
N LYS A 51 -9.79 -16.74 17.39
CA LYS A 51 -10.70 -17.83 17.77
C LYS A 51 -10.02 -18.61 18.90
N GLU A 52 -10.63 -18.55 20.09
CA GLU A 52 -10.15 -19.10 21.37
C GLU A 52 -9.78 -20.60 21.32
N ASN A 53 -10.17 -21.30 20.24
CA ASN A 53 -10.08 -22.75 20.07
C ASN A 53 -9.12 -23.19 18.94
N LYS A 54 -8.25 -22.30 18.46
CA LYS A 54 -7.28 -22.62 17.40
C LYS A 54 -5.99 -23.20 18.00
N THR A 55 -5.47 -24.26 17.41
CA THR A 55 -4.19 -24.85 17.84
C THR A 55 -3.01 -24.01 17.36
N ILE A 56 -1.83 -24.25 17.93
CA ILE A 56 -0.58 -23.63 17.46
C ILE A 56 -0.32 -24.01 15.99
N ASP A 57 -0.69 -25.21 15.57
CA ASP A 57 -0.54 -25.67 14.19
C ASP A 57 -1.42 -24.88 13.22
N ASP A 58 -2.68 -24.59 13.60
CA ASP A 58 -3.58 -23.75 12.80
C ASP A 58 -3.03 -22.32 12.61
N MET A 59 -2.33 -21.81 13.63
CA MET A 59 -1.69 -20.50 13.57
C MET A 59 -0.47 -20.53 12.64
N PHE A 60 0.32 -21.60 12.71
CA PHE A 60 1.50 -21.78 11.87
C PHE A 60 1.12 -21.89 10.39
N GLU A 61 0.04 -22.62 10.07
CA GLU A 61 -0.48 -22.75 8.72
C GLU A 61 -0.95 -21.41 8.13
N CYS A 62 -1.56 -20.55 8.95
CA CYS A 62 -1.95 -19.25 8.45
C CYS A 62 -0.78 -18.29 8.26
N PHE A 63 0.20 -18.29 9.17
CA PHE A 63 1.45 -17.55 8.97
C PHE A 63 2.16 -17.99 7.69
N GLN A 64 2.21 -19.29 7.41
CA GLN A 64 2.73 -19.84 6.15
C GLN A 64 1.95 -19.30 4.94
N THR A 65 0.61 -19.26 5.02
CA THR A 65 -0.25 -18.75 3.94
C THR A 65 0.01 -17.28 3.64
N ILE A 66 0.12 -16.44 4.68
CA ILE A 66 0.42 -15.01 4.55
C ILE A 66 1.81 -14.80 3.94
N LEU A 67 2.83 -15.51 4.44
CA LEU A 67 4.20 -15.40 3.96
C LEU A 67 4.33 -15.87 2.50
N ASN A 68 3.61 -16.92 2.11
CA ASN A 68 3.60 -17.43 0.74
C ASN A 68 2.91 -16.45 -0.22
N GLY A 69 1.79 -15.83 0.19
CA GLY A 69 1.15 -14.76 -0.58
C GLY A 69 2.08 -13.56 -0.80
N LEU A 70 2.77 -13.11 0.24
CA LEU A 70 3.75 -12.02 0.16
C LEU A 70 4.95 -12.36 -0.73
N LYS A 71 5.46 -13.59 -0.67
CA LYS A 71 6.50 -14.08 -1.58
C LYS A 71 6.01 -14.06 -3.03
N SER A 72 4.82 -14.59 -3.30
CA SER A 72 4.24 -14.60 -4.65
C SER A 72 4.17 -13.20 -5.24
N LEU A 73 3.61 -12.25 -4.50
CA LEU A 73 3.56 -10.82 -4.85
C LEU A 73 4.95 -10.28 -5.19
N ARG A 74 5.97 -10.54 -4.35
CA ARG A 74 7.35 -10.10 -4.62
C ARG A 74 7.90 -10.69 -5.93
N THR A 75 7.58 -11.94 -6.24
CA THR A 75 7.99 -12.58 -7.50
C THR A 75 7.30 -11.98 -8.73
N GLU A 76 6.03 -11.58 -8.61
CA GLU A 76 5.30 -10.90 -9.69
C GLU A 76 5.88 -9.51 -9.98
N PHE A 77 6.24 -8.74 -8.94
CA PHE A 77 6.90 -7.44 -9.12
C PHE A 77 8.34 -7.55 -9.64
N SER A 78 8.98 -8.71 -9.53
CA SER A 78 10.33 -8.97 -10.04
C SER A 78 10.37 -9.49 -11.48
N LYS A 79 9.22 -9.90 -12.05
CA LYS A 79 9.10 -10.40 -13.43
C LYS A 79 8.66 -9.32 -14.42
N ALA A 80 8.52 -8.07 -13.98
CA ALA A 80 8.25 -6.90 -14.81
C ALA A 80 9.57 -6.23 -15.25
#